data_AF-A0A9W6M0E7-F1
#
_entry.id   AF-A0A9W6M0E7-F1
#
_cell.length_a   1.000
_cell.length_b   1.000
_cell.length_c   1.000
_cell.angle_alpha   90.00
_cell.angle_beta   90.00
_cell.angle_gamma   90.00
#
_symmetry.space_group_name_H-M   'P 1'
#
loop_
_entity.id
_entity.type
_entity.pdbx_description
1 polymer ?
#
loop_
_entity_poly.entity_id
_entity_poly.type
_entity_poly.pdbx_seq_one_letter_code
_entity_poly.pdbx_strand_id
1 'polypeptide(L)'
;MSCRVQVSQAERGSRGGSVGDNTVGNMAKSVDPVELKLHDQLLDTLEGFDSFPIPVGGFVVYSARWRNTSLPRNLRAAAIASAMGLSSLDYARRTYTHDEAPAKPTAAELYLRAYFASRDHMRRTLNSMGEFTEGENYGAFAAAVALQRLDSGFRAAHILYRLGLNIEGDTISRQILEQIAWALAASKLSSLDEIDAVSASYSINQLKKLVPGTGQLYGALSDIAHAGLAQHQEAVELGPDDRGRIVFARGRLAVSAAILVRLADTWVAVCEYTQRDIVTEFRALVSRDDLTLSPNRPFLIESQALLDEIGAHEEKERAS
;
A
#
# COMPACT_ATOMS: atom_id res chain seq x y z
N MET A 1 -5.56 -10.05 -11.58
CA MET A 1 -5.22 -9.55 -12.93
C MET A 1 -3.77 -9.89 -13.17
N SER A 2 -3.46 -10.72 -14.17
CA SER A 2 -2.10 -11.15 -14.48
C SER A 2 -1.67 -10.48 -15.78
N CYS A 3 -0.66 -9.62 -15.70
CA CYS A 3 0.09 -9.16 -16.87
C CYS A 3 0.91 -10.35 -17.36
N ARG A 4 0.49 -11.00 -18.46
CA ARG A 4 1.26 -12.05 -19.11
C ARG A 4 2.30 -11.39 -20.02
N VAL A 5 3.54 -11.34 -19.55
CA VAL A 5 4.68 -10.94 -20.37
C VAL A 5 5.17 -12.18 -21.11
N GLN A 6 4.94 -12.25 -22.42
CA GLN A 6 5.67 -13.18 -23.30
C GLN A 6 6.87 -12.43 -23.87
N VAL A 7 8.07 -12.76 -23.40
CA VAL A 7 9.31 -12.27 -23.99
C VAL A 7 9.69 -13.22 -25.14
N SER A 8 9.39 -12.81 -26.37
CA SER A 8 9.91 -13.42 -27.59
C SER A 8 11.34 -12.91 -27.82
N GLN A 9 12.33 -13.80 -27.82
CA GLN A 9 13.68 -13.44 -28.25
C GLN A 9 13.77 -13.52 -29.77
N ALA A 10 13.96 -12.35 -30.41
CA ALA A 10 14.31 -12.26 -31.82
C ALA A 10 15.78 -12.66 -32.05
N GLU A 11 15.95 -13.54 -33.03
CA GLU A 11 17.19 -14.18 -33.46
C GLU A 11 18.28 -13.17 -33.83
N ARG A 12 19.50 -13.35 -33.28
CA ARG A 12 20.74 -12.85 -33.92
C ARG A 12 21.40 -13.99 -34.66
N GLY A 13 21.34 -13.91 -35.99
CA GLY A 13 22.06 -14.81 -36.88
C GLY A 13 23.57 -14.59 -36.88
N SER A 14 24.29 -15.72 -36.87
CA SER A 14 25.57 -16.00 -37.55
C SER A 14 26.88 -15.49 -36.93
N ARG A 15 27.60 -16.41 -36.24
CA ARG A 15 28.78 -17.09 -36.84
C ARG A 15 29.26 -18.29 -35.99
N GLY A 16 29.35 -19.43 -36.70
CA GLY A 16 29.87 -20.77 -36.36
C GLY A 16 30.73 -20.99 -35.11
N GLY A 17 30.27 -21.92 -34.28
CA GLY A 17 31.05 -22.64 -33.30
C GLY A 17 30.23 -23.80 -32.72
N SER A 18 30.39 -25.01 -33.29
CA SER A 18 29.71 -26.21 -32.82
C SER A 18 30.33 -26.71 -31.51
N VAL A 19 29.66 -26.49 -30.37
CA VAL A 19 29.97 -27.18 -29.11
C VAL A 19 28.66 -27.39 -28.33
N GLY A 20 28.31 -28.66 -28.10
CA GLY A 20 27.61 -29.14 -26.91
C GLY A 20 26.20 -28.64 -26.67
N ASP A 21 25.24 -29.29 -27.33
CA ASP A 21 23.81 -29.21 -27.02
C ASP A 21 23.51 -29.82 -25.64
N ASN A 22 23.53 -28.98 -24.60
CA ASN A 22 22.99 -29.29 -23.27
C ASN A 22 21.84 -28.32 -22.99
N THR A 23 20.64 -28.69 -23.46
CA THR A 23 19.37 -28.61 -22.70
C THR A 23 19.28 -27.48 -21.67
N VAL A 24 19.07 -26.24 -22.14
CA VAL A 24 18.38 -25.21 -21.35
C VAL A 24 16.88 -25.37 -21.61
N GLY A 25 16.35 -26.48 -21.11
CA GLY A 25 14.92 -26.77 -21.14
C GLY A 25 14.18 -26.03 -20.02
N ASN A 26 13.16 -25.27 -20.41
CA ASN A 26 11.97 -24.94 -19.62
C ASN A 26 12.17 -24.65 -18.13
N MET A 27 12.52 -23.40 -17.79
CA MET A 27 12.23 -22.84 -16.46
C MET A 27 11.43 -21.54 -16.56
N ALA A 28 10.31 -21.57 -17.26
CA ALA A 28 9.15 -20.77 -16.88
C ALA A 28 8.05 -21.76 -16.52
N LYS A 29 8.15 -22.38 -15.33
CA LYS A 29 6.98 -23.08 -14.77
C LYS A 29 5.89 -22.02 -14.67
N SER A 30 4.83 -22.19 -15.46
CA SER A 30 3.62 -21.39 -15.33
C SER A 30 3.21 -21.45 -13.85
N VAL A 31 3.29 -20.33 -13.16
CA VAL A 31 2.81 -20.23 -11.77
C VAL A 31 1.36 -20.69 -11.77
N ASP A 32 1.05 -21.67 -10.93
CA ASP A 32 -0.28 -22.26 -10.87
C ASP A 32 -1.29 -21.15 -10.49
N PRO A 33 -2.35 -20.92 -11.29
CA PRO A 33 -3.41 -19.97 -10.97
C PRO A 33 -4.01 -20.16 -9.57
N VAL A 34 -3.88 -21.34 -8.97
CA VAL A 34 -4.31 -21.65 -7.61
C VAL A 34 -3.40 -21.02 -6.55
N GLU A 35 -2.07 -21.03 -6.74
CA GLU A 35 -1.12 -20.44 -5.79
C GLU A 35 -1.27 -18.90 -5.73
N LEU A 36 -1.48 -18.27 -6.88
CA LEU A 36 -1.76 -16.83 -6.96
C LEU A 36 -3.04 -16.43 -6.21
N LYS A 37 -4.11 -17.25 -6.32
CA LYS A 37 -5.36 -17.03 -5.58
C LYS A 37 -5.19 -17.20 -4.08
N LEU A 38 -4.37 -18.14 -3.63
CA LEU A 38 -4.14 -18.40 -2.21
C LEU A 38 -3.33 -17.27 -1.56
N HIS A 39 -2.32 -16.78 -2.27
CA HIS A 39 -1.55 -15.61 -1.85
C HIS A 39 -2.47 -14.40 -1.72
N ASP A 40 -3.24 -14.07 -2.76
CA ASP A 40 -4.20 -12.95 -2.72
C ASP A 40 -5.24 -13.12 -1.60
N GLN A 41 -5.71 -14.35 -1.31
CA GLN A 41 -6.65 -14.61 -0.21
C GLN A 41 -6.03 -14.45 1.18
N LEU A 42 -4.85 -15.02 1.45
CA LEU A 42 -4.12 -14.84 2.72
C LEU A 42 -3.81 -13.36 2.94
N LEU A 43 -3.48 -12.70 1.85
CA LEU A 43 -3.15 -11.31 1.84
C LEU A 43 -4.41 -10.45 2.11
N ASP A 44 -5.51 -10.59 1.38
CA ASP A 44 -6.77 -9.87 1.67
C ASP A 44 -7.25 -10.11 3.11
N THR A 45 -6.98 -11.32 3.62
CA THR A 45 -7.27 -11.71 4.99
C THR A 45 -6.54 -10.81 5.99
N LEU A 46 -5.22 -10.58 5.85
CA LEU A 46 -4.42 -9.75 6.77
C LEU A 46 -4.72 -8.23 6.72
N GLU A 47 -5.22 -7.70 5.61
CA GLU A 47 -5.50 -6.25 5.44
C GLU A 47 -6.87 -5.84 6.00
N GLY A 48 -7.83 -6.75 5.95
CA GLY A 48 -9.21 -6.48 6.29
C GLY A 48 -9.62 -7.27 7.52
N PHE A 49 -8.85 -7.21 8.60
CA PHE A 49 -9.26 -7.77 9.89
C PHE A 49 -9.80 -6.69 10.81
N ASP A 50 -10.89 -7.03 11.47
CA ASP A 50 -11.39 -6.33 12.64
C ASP A 50 -11.21 -7.22 13.87
N SER A 51 -11.26 -6.62 15.04
CA SER A 51 -11.20 -7.37 16.28
C SER A 51 -12.08 -6.78 17.36
N PHE A 52 -12.49 -7.62 18.30
CA PHE A 52 -13.09 -7.15 19.54
C PHE A 52 -12.46 -7.86 20.75
N PRO A 53 -12.27 -7.14 21.87
CA PRO A 53 -11.75 -7.73 23.09
C PRO A 53 -12.78 -8.69 23.71
N ILE A 54 -12.29 -9.72 24.38
CA ILE A 54 -13.11 -10.64 25.19
C ILE A 54 -12.98 -10.23 26.67
N PRO A 55 -14.06 -10.19 27.47
CA PRO A 55 -14.03 -9.74 28.87
C PRO A 55 -13.04 -10.46 29.79
N VAL A 56 -12.67 -11.71 29.48
CA VAL A 56 -11.73 -12.53 30.27
C VAL A 56 -10.29 -12.48 29.74
N GLY A 57 -10.02 -11.59 28.77
CA GLY A 57 -8.74 -11.46 28.10
C GLY A 57 -8.72 -12.08 26.70
N GLY A 58 -7.88 -11.51 25.83
CA GLY A 58 -7.75 -11.91 24.43
C GLY A 58 -8.65 -11.11 23.47
N PHE A 59 -8.53 -11.43 22.19
CA PHE A 59 -9.26 -10.79 21.10
C PHE A 59 -9.80 -11.84 20.14
N VAL A 60 -11.01 -11.64 19.62
CA VAL A 60 -11.46 -12.35 18.42
C VAL A 60 -11.09 -11.49 17.22
N VAL A 61 -10.33 -12.05 16.30
CA VAL A 61 -10.00 -11.44 15.02
C VAL A 61 -10.87 -12.06 13.95
N TYR A 62 -11.54 -11.23 13.15
CA TYR A 62 -12.43 -11.67 12.10
C TYR A 62 -12.35 -10.72 10.91
N SER A 63 -12.63 -11.20 9.70
CA SER A 63 -12.50 -10.31 8.53
C SER A 63 -13.53 -9.17 8.60
N ALA A 64 -13.06 -7.93 8.48
CA ALA A 64 -13.81 -6.67 8.42
C ALA A 64 -14.90 -6.67 7.35
N ARG A 65 -14.79 -7.51 6.29
CA ARG A 65 -15.88 -7.71 5.32
C ARG A 65 -17.18 -8.19 5.96
N TRP A 66 -17.09 -8.85 7.12
CA TRP A 66 -18.24 -9.36 7.86
C TRP A 66 -18.77 -8.37 8.90
N ARG A 67 -18.17 -7.18 9.06
CA ARG A 67 -18.53 -6.18 10.10
C ARG A 67 -20.01 -5.85 10.10
N ASN A 68 -20.61 -5.74 8.90
CA ASN A 68 -22.03 -5.41 8.72
C ASN A 68 -22.95 -6.63 8.63
N THR A 69 -22.49 -7.81 9.02
CA THR A 69 -23.30 -9.05 9.02
C THR A 69 -23.67 -9.45 10.45
N SER A 70 -24.46 -10.50 10.63
CA SER A 70 -24.72 -11.08 11.95
C SER A 70 -23.52 -11.85 12.53
N LEU A 71 -22.48 -12.10 11.72
CA LEU A 71 -21.33 -12.91 12.12
C LEU A 71 -20.55 -12.30 13.31
N PRO A 72 -20.17 -11.02 13.33
CA PRO A 72 -19.42 -10.45 14.45
C PRO A 72 -20.21 -10.51 15.75
N ARG A 73 -21.52 -10.26 15.67
CA ARG A 73 -22.45 -10.38 16.81
C ARG A 73 -22.48 -11.83 17.33
N ASN A 74 -22.61 -12.80 16.44
CA ASN A 74 -22.64 -14.22 16.80
C ASN A 74 -21.29 -14.69 17.35
N LEU A 75 -20.17 -14.27 16.77
CA LEU A 75 -18.82 -14.54 17.27
C LEU A 75 -18.61 -13.94 18.66
N ARG A 76 -19.06 -12.70 18.90
CA ARG A 76 -18.98 -12.04 20.20
C ARG A 76 -19.82 -12.78 21.24
N ALA A 77 -21.05 -13.17 20.90
CA ALA A 77 -21.90 -13.96 21.78
C ALA A 77 -21.28 -15.33 22.12
N ALA A 78 -20.72 -16.03 21.13
CA ALA A 78 -20.05 -17.31 21.32
C ALA A 78 -18.81 -17.18 22.21
N ALA A 79 -17.96 -16.17 21.95
CA ALA A 79 -16.76 -15.91 22.73
C ALA A 79 -17.09 -15.57 24.18
N ILE A 80 -18.09 -14.71 24.42
CA ILE A 80 -18.54 -14.35 25.77
C ILE A 80 -19.15 -15.56 26.49
N ALA A 81 -20.01 -16.33 25.81
CA ALA A 81 -20.63 -17.51 26.41
C ALA A 81 -19.58 -18.53 26.85
N SER A 82 -18.59 -18.80 26.00
CA SER A 82 -17.48 -19.70 26.31
C SER A 82 -16.61 -19.16 27.45
N ALA A 83 -16.22 -17.87 27.39
CA ALA A 83 -15.38 -17.20 28.37
C ALA A 83 -16.00 -17.18 29.79
N MET A 84 -17.31 -16.96 29.87
CA MET A 84 -18.03 -16.81 31.15
C MET A 84 -18.69 -18.11 31.63
N GLY A 85 -18.54 -19.22 30.89
CA GLY A 85 -19.19 -20.50 31.22
C GLY A 85 -20.72 -20.44 31.14
N LEU A 86 -21.28 -19.62 30.23
CA LEU A 86 -22.74 -19.51 30.05
C LEU A 86 -23.24 -20.70 29.24
N SER A 87 -24.32 -21.35 29.71
CA SER A 87 -24.94 -22.49 29.03
C SER A 87 -25.79 -22.11 27.82
N SER A 88 -26.09 -20.82 27.62
CA SER A 88 -26.95 -20.32 26.55
C SER A 88 -26.28 -19.20 25.74
N LEU A 89 -26.06 -19.48 24.45
CA LEU A 89 -25.56 -18.51 23.48
C LEU A 89 -26.58 -17.39 23.22
N ASP A 90 -27.88 -17.71 23.25
CA ASP A 90 -28.94 -16.71 23.12
C ASP A 90 -28.99 -15.74 24.30
N TYR A 91 -28.80 -16.25 25.52
CA TYR A 91 -28.65 -15.40 26.70
C TYR A 91 -27.45 -14.47 26.53
N ALA A 92 -26.29 -14.98 26.10
CA ALA A 92 -25.11 -14.17 25.88
C ALA A 92 -25.33 -13.11 24.79
N ARG A 93 -25.95 -13.49 23.67
CA ARG A 93 -26.27 -12.59 22.56
C ARG A 93 -27.20 -11.46 23.01
N ARG A 94 -28.29 -11.77 23.70
CA ARG A 94 -29.27 -10.75 24.14
C ARG A 94 -28.70 -9.82 25.21
N THR A 95 -27.89 -10.35 26.11
CA THR A 95 -27.41 -9.63 27.31
C THR A 95 -26.15 -8.82 27.02
N TYR A 96 -25.27 -9.29 26.13
CA TYR A 96 -23.95 -8.68 25.91
C TYR A 96 -23.69 -8.24 24.47
N THR A 97 -24.60 -8.53 23.53
CA THR A 97 -24.49 -8.06 22.14
C THR A 97 -25.72 -7.27 21.76
N HIS A 98 -25.88 -6.13 22.42
CA HIS A 98 -26.91 -5.16 22.05
C HIS A 98 -26.68 -4.70 20.60
N ASP A 99 -27.77 -4.46 19.87
CA ASP A 99 -27.70 -3.83 18.57
C ASP A 99 -27.26 -2.38 18.78
N GLU A 100 -25.94 -2.18 18.81
CA GLU A 100 -25.35 -0.85 18.82
C GLU A 100 -25.82 -0.18 17.52
N ALA A 101 -26.47 0.98 17.64
CA ALA A 101 -26.68 1.86 16.49
C ALA A 101 -25.36 1.98 15.74
N PRO A 102 -25.36 2.03 14.39
CA PRO A 102 -24.11 2.01 13.62
C PRO A 102 -23.18 3.06 14.20
N ALA A 103 -22.12 2.60 14.84
CA ALA A 103 -21.20 3.47 15.52
C ALA A 103 -20.64 4.44 14.47
N LYS A 104 -20.38 5.69 14.87
CA LYS A 104 -19.55 6.55 14.02
C LYS A 104 -18.25 5.79 13.74
N PRO A 105 -17.77 5.80 12.48
CA PRO A 105 -16.56 5.08 12.15
C PRO A 105 -15.41 5.58 13.03
N THR A 106 -14.65 4.65 13.56
CA THR A 106 -13.41 4.90 14.31
C THR A 106 -12.32 5.45 13.38
N ALA A 107 -11.30 6.10 13.93
CA ALA A 107 -10.11 6.49 13.16
C ALA A 107 -9.48 5.29 12.41
N ALA A 108 -9.48 4.12 13.05
CA ALA A 108 -9.02 2.87 12.48
C ALA A 108 -9.81 2.45 11.23
N GLU A 109 -11.13 2.63 11.21
CA GLU A 109 -11.98 2.34 10.05
C GLU A 109 -11.81 3.38 8.93
N LEU A 110 -11.74 4.66 9.30
CA LEU A 110 -11.49 5.74 8.34
C LEU A 110 -10.14 5.59 7.65
N TYR A 111 -9.10 5.22 8.40
CA TYR A 111 -7.79 4.86 7.85
C TYR A 111 -7.86 3.72 6.84
N LEU A 112 -8.61 2.65 7.15
CA LEU A 112 -8.82 1.53 6.22
C LEU A 112 -9.51 2.00 4.93
N ARG A 113 -10.50 2.89 5.04
CA ARG A 113 -11.16 3.47 3.86
C ARG A 113 -10.18 4.26 3.00
N ALA A 114 -9.31 5.08 3.60
CA ALA A 114 -8.28 5.82 2.87
C ALA A 114 -7.26 4.89 2.18
N TYR A 115 -6.84 3.82 2.85
CA TYR A 115 -5.97 2.80 2.27
C TYR A 115 -6.63 2.10 1.06
N PHE A 116 -7.86 1.61 1.22
CA PHE A 116 -8.57 0.94 0.12
C PHE A 116 -8.85 1.88 -1.04
N ALA A 117 -9.20 3.15 -0.77
CA ALA A 117 -9.33 4.17 -1.81
C ALA A 117 -8.00 4.36 -2.58
N SER A 118 -6.87 4.36 -1.87
CA SER A 118 -5.53 4.45 -2.48
C SER A 118 -5.22 3.25 -3.38
N ARG A 119 -5.50 2.03 -2.94
CA ARG A 119 -5.32 0.82 -3.76
C ARG A 119 -6.27 0.77 -4.95
N ASP A 120 -7.53 1.14 -4.75
CA ASP A 120 -8.50 1.20 -5.84
C ASP A 120 -8.10 2.23 -6.89
N HIS A 121 -7.53 3.37 -6.48
CA HIS A 121 -6.99 4.36 -7.39
C HIS A 121 -5.88 3.77 -8.27
N MET A 122 -4.88 3.10 -7.67
CA MET A 122 -3.82 2.42 -8.41
C MET A 122 -4.35 1.32 -9.33
N ARG A 123 -5.24 0.47 -8.82
CA ARG A 123 -5.82 -0.66 -9.58
C ARG A 123 -6.64 -0.18 -10.77
N ARG A 124 -7.42 0.89 -10.63
CA ARG A 124 -8.17 1.47 -11.75
C ARG A 124 -7.25 1.98 -12.86
N THR A 125 -6.08 2.53 -12.52
CA THR A 125 -5.07 2.93 -13.51
C THR A 125 -4.41 1.72 -14.17
N LEU A 126 -4.07 0.67 -13.42
CA LEU A 126 -3.58 -0.58 -14.02
C LEU A 126 -4.61 -1.19 -14.99
N ASN A 127 -5.89 -1.14 -14.63
CA ASN A 127 -6.97 -1.68 -15.44
C ASN A 127 -7.25 -0.85 -16.71
N SER A 128 -6.78 0.40 -16.77
CA SER A 128 -6.88 1.22 -17.97
C SER A 128 -5.69 1.07 -18.92
N MET A 129 -4.67 0.29 -18.54
CA MET A 129 -3.52 0.00 -19.40
C MET A 129 -3.87 -1.04 -20.48
N GLY A 130 -3.47 -0.75 -21.71
CA GLY A 130 -3.44 -1.71 -22.81
C GLY A 130 -2.28 -2.71 -22.70
N GLU A 131 -2.16 -3.55 -23.73
CA GLU A 131 -1.07 -4.52 -23.83
C GLU A 131 0.22 -3.83 -24.30
N PHE A 132 1.36 -4.27 -23.76
CA PHE A 132 2.69 -3.87 -24.24
C PHE A 132 2.93 -4.51 -25.61
N THR A 133 3.30 -3.70 -26.59
CA THR A 133 3.59 -4.14 -27.96
C THR A 133 5.09 -4.30 -28.23
N GLU A 134 5.45 -5.19 -29.16
CA GLU A 134 6.84 -5.33 -29.62
C GLU A 134 7.34 -4.00 -30.20
N GLY A 135 8.48 -3.52 -29.69
CA GLY A 135 9.09 -2.25 -30.10
C GLY A 135 8.96 -1.11 -29.08
N GLU A 136 8.29 -1.35 -27.96
CA GLU A 136 8.23 -0.37 -26.86
C GLU A 136 9.59 -0.15 -26.20
N ASN A 137 9.77 1.05 -25.65
CA ASN A 137 11.00 1.46 -25.00
C ASN A 137 11.31 0.57 -23.77
N TYR A 138 12.50 -0.04 -23.73
CA TYR A 138 13.00 -0.80 -22.58
C TYR A 138 12.84 -0.05 -21.25
N GLY A 139 13.07 1.26 -21.23
CA GLY A 139 12.87 2.07 -20.04
C GLY A 139 11.42 2.10 -19.57
N ALA A 140 10.47 2.24 -20.50
CA ALA A 140 9.04 2.26 -20.17
C ALA A 140 8.58 0.90 -19.65
N PHE A 141 9.08 -0.19 -20.24
CA PHE A 141 8.84 -1.55 -19.74
C PHE A 141 9.43 -1.78 -18.34
N ALA A 142 10.68 -1.37 -18.11
CA ALA A 142 11.33 -1.47 -16.79
C ALA A 142 10.58 -0.65 -15.72
N ALA A 143 10.11 0.55 -16.08
CA ALA A 143 9.29 1.38 -15.22
C ALA A 143 7.96 0.69 -14.87
N ALA A 144 7.28 0.06 -15.83
CA ALA A 144 6.04 -0.67 -15.60
C ALA A 144 6.24 -1.84 -14.61
N VAL A 145 7.31 -2.63 -14.80
CA VAL A 145 7.66 -3.74 -13.89
C VAL A 145 7.93 -3.22 -12.48
N ALA A 146 8.71 -2.15 -12.35
CA ALA A 146 8.99 -1.55 -11.05
C ALA A 146 7.71 -1.06 -10.36
N LEU A 147 6.86 -0.32 -11.07
CA LEU A 147 5.61 0.24 -10.54
C LEU A 147 4.63 -0.86 -10.11
N GLN A 148 4.44 -1.92 -10.91
CA GLN A 148 3.52 -3.01 -10.58
C GLN A 148 3.93 -3.77 -9.32
N ARG A 149 5.24 -3.95 -9.07
CA ARG A 149 5.74 -4.61 -7.85
C ARG A 149 5.41 -3.83 -6.57
N LEU A 150 5.17 -2.53 -6.67
CA LEU A 150 4.93 -1.68 -5.50
C LEU A 150 3.61 -1.94 -4.79
N ASP A 151 2.62 -2.63 -5.40
CA ASP A 151 1.37 -3.01 -4.69
C ASP A 151 1.69 -3.77 -3.39
N SER A 152 2.67 -4.68 -3.43
CA SER A 152 3.15 -5.39 -2.25
C SER A 152 3.82 -4.47 -1.21
N GLY A 153 4.50 -3.41 -1.65
CA GLY A 153 5.11 -2.41 -0.79
C GLY A 153 4.08 -1.56 -0.07
N PHE A 154 3.07 -1.05 -0.79
CA PHE A 154 1.94 -0.29 -0.20
C PHE A 154 1.25 -1.07 0.91
N ARG A 155 1.03 -2.35 0.64
CA ARG A 155 0.47 -3.29 1.58
C ARG A 155 1.35 -3.53 2.80
N ALA A 156 2.65 -3.73 2.61
CA ALA A 156 3.59 -3.87 3.72
C ALA A 156 3.58 -2.62 4.61
N ALA A 157 3.64 -1.42 4.01
CA ALA A 157 3.54 -0.16 4.74
C ALA A 157 2.22 -0.06 5.51
N HIS A 158 1.09 -0.41 4.88
CA HIS A 158 -0.21 -0.43 5.53
C HIS A 158 -0.25 -1.33 6.78
N ILE A 159 0.25 -2.56 6.69
CA ILE A 159 0.28 -3.51 7.81
C ILE A 159 1.14 -2.93 8.95
N LEU A 160 2.31 -2.39 8.64
CA LEU A 160 3.20 -1.79 9.64
C LEU A 160 2.52 -0.62 10.36
N TYR A 161 1.86 0.29 9.62
CA TYR A 161 1.09 1.38 10.21
C TYR A 161 -0.09 0.89 11.05
N ARG A 162 -0.79 -0.18 10.64
CA ARG A 162 -1.88 -0.78 11.43
C ARG A 162 -1.41 -1.38 12.75
N LEU A 163 -0.17 -1.86 12.78
CA LEU A 163 0.47 -2.40 13.99
C LEU A 163 1.13 -1.30 14.85
N GLY A 164 1.08 -0.03 14.41
CA GLY A 164 1.75 1.07 15.08
C GLY A 164 3.27 1.12 14.86
N LEU A 165 3.81 0.25 14.00
CA LEU A 165 5.21 0.15 13.60
C LEU A 165 5.55 1.24 12.58
N ASN A 166 5.48 2.46 13.05
CA ASN A 166 5.49 3.69 12.25
C ASN A 166 6.82 3.93 11.54
N ILE A 167 7.95 3.69 12.22
CA ILE A 167 9.29 3.90 11.67
C ILE A 167 9.54 2.94 10.50
N GLU A 168 9.19 1.67 10.68
CA GLU A 168 9.28 0.66 9.64
C GLU A 168 8.33 1.00 8.49
N GLY A 169 7.10 1.42 8.79
CA GLY A 169 6.13 1.86 7.79
C GLY A 169 6.63 3.04 6.94
N ASP A 170 7.27 4.04 7.57
CA ASP A 170 7.88 5.18 6.88
C ASP A 170 9.07 4.75 6.03
N THR A 171 9.88 3.81 6.53
CA THR A 171 11.02 3.26 5.79
C THR A 171 10.57 2.56 4.52
N ILE A 172 9.52 1.72 4.60
CA ILE A 172 8.92 1.10 3.41
C ILE A 172 8.31 2.16 2.50
N SER A 173 7.63 3.16 3.05
CA SER A 173 7.03 4.25 2.28
C SER A 173 8.06 5.09 1.52
N ARG A 174 9.24 5.31 2.13
CA ARG A 174 10.39 5.95 1.48
C ARG A 174 10.89 5.11 0.31
N GLN A 175 11.06 3.81 0.51
CA GLN A 175 11.48 2.89 -0.55
C GLN A 175 10.48 2.91 -1.72
N ILE A 176 9.18 2.92 -1.44
CA ILE A 176 8.13 3.06 -2.47
C ILE A 176 8.33 4.35 -3.26
N LEU A 177 8.52 5.49 -2.59
CA LEU A 177 8.73 6.78 -3.25
C LEU A 177 9.99 6.81 -4.11
N GLU A 178 11.08 6.21 -3.62
CA GLU A 178 12.35 6.09 -4.36
C GLU A 178 12.20 5.22 -5.62
N GLN A 179 11.43 4.13 -5.54
CA GLN A 179 11.14 3.27 -6.70
C GLN A 179 10.21 3.96 -7.71
N ILE A 180 9.22 4.73 -7.25
CA ILE A 180 8.38 5.56 -8.15
C ILE A 180 9.25 6.59 -8.88
N ALA A 181 10.14 7.26 -8.15
CA ALA A 181 11.06 8.21 -8.73
C ALA A 181 12.01 7.54 -9.75
N TRP A 182 12.54 6.37 -9.41
CA TRP A 182 13.39 5.58 -10.30
C TRP A 182 12.66 5.19 -11.58
N ALA A 183 11.40 4.74 -11.49
CA ALA A 183 10.59 4.39 -12.65
C ALA A 183 10.42 5.58 -13.61
N LEU A 184 10.18 6.79 -13.08
CA LEU A 184 10.10 8.02 -13.88
C LEU A 184 11.42 8.34 -14.61
N ALA A 185 12.56 8.12 -13.96
CA ALA A 185 13.86 8.37 -14.56
C ALA A 185 14.20 7.32 -15.62
N ALA A 186 13.99 6.04 -15.30
CA ALA A 186 14.26 4.90 -16.16
C ALA A 186 13.41 4.93 -17.44
N SER A 187 12.16 5.40 -17.38
CA SER A 187 11.26 5.45 -18.55
C SER A 187 11.77 6.30 -19.72
N LYS A 188 12.75 7.17 -19.47
CA LYS A 188 13.32 8.11 -20.46
C LYS A 188 14.54 7.54 -21.17
N LEU A 189 15.00 6.36 -20.76
CA LEU A 189 16.23 5.71 -21.24
C LEU A 189 15.84 4.56 -22.16
N SER A 190 16.71 4.22 -23.10
CA SER A 190 16.45 3.18 -24.10
C SER A 190 17.44 2.01 -24.04
N SER A 191 18.54 2.13 -23.29
CA SER A 191 19.51 1.06 -23.10
C SER A 191 19.48 0.49 -21.68
N LEU A 192 19.77 -0.81 -21.55
CA LEU A 192 19.81 -1.50 -20.26
C LEU A 192 20.93 -0.95 -19.36
N ASP A 193 22.09 -0.62 -19.96
CA ASP A 193 23.24 -0.09 -19.21
C ASP A 193 22.94 1.30 -18.62
N GLU A 194 22.22 2.16 -19.35
CA GLU A 194 21.79 3.46 -18.82
C GLU A 194 20.76 3.30 -17.70
N ILE A 195 19.83 2.34 -17.83
CA ILE A 195 18.81 2.04 -16.83
C ILE A 195 19.46 1.56 -15.52
N ASP A 196 20.49 0.69 -15.62
CA ASP A 196 21.23 0.18 -14.45
C ASP A 196 22.01 1.31 -13.74
N ALA A 197 22.48 2.30 -14.48
CA ALA A 197 23.22 3.45 -13.95
C ALA A 197 22.34 4.51 -13.24
N VAL A 198 21.02 4.37 -13.20
CA VAL A 198 20.11 5.37 -12.61
C VAL A 198 20.28 5.45 -11.09
N SER A 199 20.70 6.61 -10.60
CA SER A 199 20.83 6.88 -9.15
C SER A 199 19.54 7.37 -8.48
N ALA A 200 19.31 6.96 -7.23
CA ALA A 200 18.12 7.34 -6.46
C ALA A 200 17.98 8.86 -6.24
N SER A 201 19.08 9.55 -5.89
CA SER A 201 19.05 10.99 -5.59
C SER A 201 18.67 11.84 -6.81
N TYR A 202 19.14 11.47 -8.00
CA TYR A 202 18.77 12.13 -9.24
C TYR A 202 17.27 11.93 -9.57
N SER A 203 16.78 10.71 -9.38
CA SER A 203 15.40 10.33 -9.65
C SER A 203 14.40 11.16 -8.84
N ILE A 204 14.66 11.39 -7.55
CA ILE A 204 13.78 12.21 -6.70
C ILE A 204 13.66 13.65 -7.21
N ASN A 205 14.75 14.23 -7.73
CA ASN A 205 14.71 15.58 -8.29
C ASN A 205 13.91 15.67 -9.59
N GLN A 206 13.88 14.59 -10.39
CA GLN A 206 12.95 14.52 -11.53
C GLN A 206 11.50 14.40 -11.06
N LEU A 207 11.24 13.58 -10.04
CA LEU A 207 9.90 13.39 -9.51
C LEU A 207 9.29 14.70 -8.99
N LYS A 208 10.08 15.53 -8.29
CA LYS A 208 9.64 16.86 -7.81
C LYS A 208 9.13 17.78 -8.93
N LYS A 209 9.67 17.64 -10.14
CA LYS A 209 9.25 18.45 -11.29
C LYS A 209 7.89 18.01 -11.84
N LEU A 210 7.62 16.70 -11.83
CA LEU A 210 6.35 16.15 -12.28
C LEU A 210 5.27 16.29 -11.20
N VAL A 211 5.59 15.93 -9.96
CA VAL A 211 4.67 15.94 -8.82
C VAL A 211 5.23 16.84 -7.71
N PRO A 212 4.85 18.14 -7.70
CA PRO A 212 5.22 19.06 -6.64
C PRO A 212 4.77 18.54 -5.26
N GLY A 213 5.60 18.76 -4.24
CA GLY A 213 5.35 18.29 -2.87
C GLY A 213 6.00 16.94 -2.54
N THR A 214 6.36 16.10 -3.53
CA THR A 214 7.09 14.83 -3.29
C THR A 214 8.45 15.05 -2.61
N GLY A 215 9.06 16.22 -2.79
CA GLY A 215 10.28 16.59 -2.06
C GLY A 215 10.08 16.78 -0.57
N GLN A 216 8.94 17.34 -0.15
CA GLN A 216 8.59 17.51 1.27
C GLN A 216 8.27 16.15 1.88
N LEU A 217 7.51 15.32 1.17
CA LEU A 217 7.23 13.94 1.58
C LEU A 217 8.52 13.14 1.75
N TYR A 218 9.44 13.22 0.78
CA TYR A 218 10.74 12.55 0.85
C TYR A 218 11.56 13.00 2.07
N GLY A 219 11.60 14.32 2.34
CA GLY A 219 12.26 14.87 3.51
C GLY A 219 11.67 14.30 4.81
N ALA A 220 10.35 14.39 4.97
CA ALA A 220 9.65 13.88 6.16
C ALA A 220 9.90 12.38 6.39
N LEU A 221 9.82 11.56 5.34
CA LEU A 221 10.10 10.11 5.44
C LEU A 221 11.57 9.82 5.73
N SER A 222 12.49 10.63 5.19
CA SER A 222 13.92 10.47 5.43
C SER A 222 14.29 10.83 6.87
N ASP A 223 13.76 11.94 7.38
CA ASP A 223 14.00 12.40 8.74
C ASP A 223 13.60 11.33 9.76
N ILE A 224 12.51 10.59 9.52
CA ILE A 224 12.05 9.53 10.42
C ILE A 224 12.82 8.22 10.24
N ALA A 225 13.19 7.87 9.01
CA ALA A 225 13.93 6.64 8.72
C ALA A 225 15.37 6.68 9.27
N HIS A 226 15.95 7.89 9.40
CA HIS A 226 17.19 8.05 10.15
C HIS A 226 16.83 7.99 11.64
N ALA A 227 17.15 6.87 12.29
CA ALA A 227 16.97 6.62 13.72
C ALA A 227 17.81 7.58 14.58
N GLY A 228 17.51 8.87 14.50
CA GLY A 228 18.12 9.92 15.26
C GLY A 228 17.62 9.90 16.70
N LEU A 229 18.30 10.67 17.55
CA LEU A 229 17.95 10.75 18.96
C LEU A 229 16.50 11.22 19.18
N ALA A 230 15.99 12.11 18.33
CA ALA A 230 14.61 12.60 18.42
C ALA A 230 13.58 11.47 18.23
N GLN A 231 13.79 10.60 17.22
CA GLN A 231 12.91 9.46 16.94
C GLN A 231 12.96 8.43 18.06
N HIS A 232 14.14 8.21 18.66
CA HIS A 232 14.27 7.34 19.83
C HIS A 232 13.61 7.93 21.09
N GLN A 233 13.68 9.25 21.28
CA GLN A 233 12.98 9.92 22.37
C GLN A 233 11.47 9.81 22.22
N GLU A 234 10.95 9.85 21.00
CA GLU A 234 9.55 9.57 20.74
C GLU A 234 9.17 8.13 21.12
N ALA A 235 10.07 7.15 21.00
CA ALA A 235 9.78 5.79 21.42
C ALA A 235 9.82 5.56 22.94
N VAL A 236 10.20 6.57 23.75
CA VAL A 236 10.36 6.43 25.20
C VAL A 236 9.39 7.33 25.95
N GLU A 237 8.62 6.74 26.86
CA GLU A 237 7.75 7.45 27.79
C GLU A 237 8.18 7.19 29.23
N LEU A 238 8.18 8.23 30.07
CA LEU A 238 8.41 8.08 31.51
C LEU A 238 7.08 7.75 32.18
N GLY A 239 7.03 6.60 32.85
CA GLY A 239 5.90 6.23 33.68
C GLY A 239 5.84 7.04 34.98
N PRO A 240 4.71 6.97 35.73
CA PRO A 240 4.56 7.62 37.03
C PRO A 240 5.53 7.12 38.11
N ASP A 241 6.26 6.04 37.84
CA ASP A 241 7.28 5.42 38.68
C ASP A 241 8.72 5.80 38.27
N ASP A 242 8.88 6.84 37.45
CA ASP A 242 10.16 7.30 36.86
C ASP A 242 10.89 6.22 36.05
N ARG A 243 10.17 5.17 35.61
CA ARG A 243 10.72 4.12 34.74
C ARG A 243 10.40 4.43 33.29
N GLY A 244 11.43 4.39 32.44
CA GLY A 244 11.27 4.47 30.99
C GLY A 244 10.54 3.25 30.44
N ARG A 245 9.54 3.50 29.59
CA ARG A 245 8.79 2.49 28.86
C ARG A 245 9.01 2.72 27.37
N ILE A 246 9.22 1.66 26.62
CA ILE A 246 9.32 1.74 25.16
C ILE A 246 7.91 1.61 24.58
N VAL A 247 7.47 2.62 23.86
CA VAL A 247 6.18 2.63 23.17
C VAL A 247 6.38 2.18 21.73
N PHE A 248 6.07 0.92 21.48
CA PHE A 248 6.21 0.29 20.17
C PHE A 248 5.10 0.66 19.18
N ALA A 249 3.94 1.09 19.68
CA ALA A 249 2.78 1.39 18.85
C ALA A 249 2.22 2.77 19.21
N ARG A 250 2.39 3.73 18.30
CA ARG A 250 1.74 5.05 18.40
C ARG A 250 0.67 5.20 17.34
N GLY A 251 -0.52 5.64 17.77
CA GLY A 251 -1.59 6.01 16.85
C GLY A 251 -1.26 7.32 16.13
N ARG A 252 -0.87 7.23 14.86
CA ARG A 252 -0.76 8.38 13.93
C ARG A 252 -1.37 8.04 12.58
N LEU A 253 -2.54 7.41 12.64
CA LEU A 253 -3.30 6.94 11.49
C LEU A 253 -3.58 8.07 10.49
N ALA A 254 -3.81 9.30 10.93
CA ALA A 254 -4.01 10.43 10.02
C ALA A 254 -2.78 10.67 9.13
N VAL A 255 -1.59 10.71 9.74
CA VAL A 255 -0.31 10.88 9.03
C VAL A 255 -0.02 9.68 8.14
N SER A 256 -0.18 8.46 8.66
CA SER A 256 0.03 7.22 7.90
C SER A 256 -0.89 7.12 6.69
N ALA A 257 -2.18 7.47 6.84
CA ALA A 257 -3.11 7.54 5.72
C ALA A 257 -2.69 8.60 4.70
N ALA A 258 -2.28 9.79 5.15
CA ALA A 258 -1.84 10.87 4.27
C ALA A 258 -0.62 10.44 3.43
N ILE A 259 0.33 9.71 4.03
CA ILE A 259 1.48 9.14 3.31
C ILE A 259 1.01 8.18 2.22
N LEU A 260 0.17 7.19 2.55
CA LEU A 260 -0.31 6.21 1.58
C LEU A 260 -1.11 6.85 0.43
N VAL A 261 -1.99 7.81 0.75
CA VAL A 261 -2.75 8.58 -0.26
C VAL A 261 -1.80 9.33 -1.19
N ARG A 262 -0.81 10.04 -0.65
CA ARG A 262 0.15 10.80 -1.47
C ARG A 262 1.02 9.90 -2.33
N LEU A 263 1.45 8.75 -1.80
CA LEU A 263 2.20 7.77 -2.57
C LEU A 263 1.36 7.21 -3.72
N ALA A 264 0.09 6.86 -3.48
CA ALA A 264 -0.78 6.29 -4.51
C ALA A 264 -1.06 7.28 -5.65
N ASP A 265 -1.34 8.54 -5.32
CA ASP A 265 -1.50 9.62 -6.30
C ASP A 265 -0.21 9.87 -7.11
N THR A 266 0.95 9.88 -6.43
CA THR A 266 2.26 10.02 -7.09
C THR A 266 2.53 8.82 -8.00
N TRP A 267 2.21 7.61 -7.55
CA TRP A 267 2.33 6.38 -8.32
C TRP A 267 1.47 6.45 -9.59
N VAL A 268 0.21 6.89 -9.49
CA VAL A 268 -0.70 7.01 -10.64
C VAL A 268 -0.19 8.05 -11.62
N ALA A 269 0.25 9.22 -11.16
CA ALA A 269 0.83 10.25 -12.02
C ALA A 269 2.05 9.73 -12.81
N VAL A 270 2.94 8.97 -12.16
CA VAL A 270 4.12 8.39 -12.82
C VAL A 270 3.73 7.23 -13.74
N CYS A 271 2.75 6.40 -13.37
CA CYS A 271 2.23 5.36 -14.24
C CYS A 271 1.67 5.96 -15.53
N GLU A 272 0.80 6.96 -15.42
CA GLU A 272 0.24 7.68 -16.57
C GLU A 272 1.33 8.36 -17.42
N TYR A 273 2.34 8.95 -16.79
CA TYR A 273 3.44 9.58 -17.51
C TYR A 273 4.27 8.56 -18.30
N THR A 274 4.68 7.47 -17.63
CA THR A 274 5.62 6.49 -18.18
C THR A 274 4.95 5.54 -19.18
N GLN A 275 3.64 5.32 -19.04
CA GLN A 275 2.83 4.39 -19.83
C GLN A 275 1.79 5.12 -20.70
N ARG A 276 2.00 6.41 -20.98
CA ARG A 276 1.04 7.29 -21.68
C ARG A 276 0.54 6.75 -23.03
N ASP A 277 1.32 5.89 -23.67
CA ASP A 277 1.01 5.34 -24.99
C ASP A 277 0.03 4.15 -24.92
N ILE A 278 -0.09 3.52 -23.76
CA ILE A 278 -0.97 2.37 -23.52
C ILE A 278 -2.04 2.64 -22.47
N VAL A 279 -1.92 3.69 -21.66
CA VAL A 279 -2.98 4.11 -20.72
C VAL A 279 -4.13 4.75 -21.49
N THR A 280 -5.34 4.26 -21.27
CA THR A 280 -6.56 4.74 -21.94
C THR A 280 -7.30 5.83 -21.16
N GLU A 281 -7.05 5.95 -19.86
CA GLU A 281 -7.71 6.92 -18.98
C GLU A 281 -6.69 7.60 -18.07
N PHE A 282 -6.61 8.93 -18.15
CA PHE A 282 -5.76 9.77 -17.31
C PHE A 282 -6.58 10.32 -16.15
N ARG A 283 -6.11 10.08 -14.92
CA ARG A 283 -6.75 10.46 -13.65
C ARG A 283 -5.93 11.48 -12.88
N ALA A 284 -4.60 11.44 -13.01
CA ALA A 284 -3.68 12.34 -12.33
C ALA A 284 -3.13 13.42 -13.27
N LEU A 285 -2.85 13.09 -14.54
CA LEU A 285 -2.42 14.04 -15.56
C LEU A 285 -3.62 14.57 -16.38
N VAL A 286 -3.43 15.68 -17.09
CA VAL A 286 -4.49 16.31 -17.89
C VAL A 286 -4.89 15.44 -19.08
N SER A 287 -3.92 14.96 -19.87
CA SER A 287 -4.18 14.08 -21.01
C SER A 287 -2.91 13.39 -21.50
N ARG A 288 -3.02 12.60 -22.58
CA ARG A 288 -1.86 12.01 -23.28
C ARG A 288 -0.89 13.07 -23.82
N ASP A 289 -1.42 14.17 -24.34
CA ASP A 289 -0.64 15.23 -24.99
C ASP A 289 -0.20 16.33 -24.00
N ASP A 290 -0.88 16.41 -22.85
CA ASP A 290 -0.56 17.32 -21.75
C ASP A 290 -0.28 16.53 -20.46
N LEU A 291 1.01 16.27 -20.24
CA LEU A 291 1.51 15.51 -19.09
C LEU A 291 1.70 16.38 -17.83
N THR A 292 1.02 17.54 -17.75
CA THR A 292 0.93 18.30 -16.51
C THR A 292 -0.06 17.64 -15.55
N LEU A 293 0.17 17.82 -14.25
CA LEU A 293 -0.77 17.36 -13.23
C LEU A 293 -2.08 18.10 -13.36
N SER A 294 -3.19 17.35 -13.30
CA SER A 294 -4.51 17.94 -13.18
C SER A 294 -4.58 18.75 -11.88
N PRO A 295 -5.05 20.01 -11.92
CA PRO A 295 -5.28 20.79 -10.71
C PRO A 295 -6.45 20.24 -9.89
N ASN A 296 -7.36 19.52 -10.55
CA ASN A 296 -8.54 18.94 -9.94
C ASN A 296 -8.44 17.41 -9.99
N ARG A 297 -7.68 16.83 -9.04
CA ARG A 297 -7.52 15.38 -8.91
C ARG A 297 -8.58 14.84 -7.94
N PRO A 298 -9.64 14.16 -8.42
CA PRO A 298 -10.76 13.75 -7.58
C PRO A 298 -10.33 12.87 -6.41
N PHE A 299 -9.38 11.97 -6.64
CA PHE A 299 -8.84 11.08 -5.62
C PHE A 299 -8.28 11.84 -4.41
N LEU A 300 -7.52 12.92 -4.62
CA LEU A 300 -6.97 13.72 -3.52
C LEU A 300 -8.05 14.51 -2.78
N ILE A 301 -9.05 15.02 -3.50
CA ILE A 301 -10.17 15.78 -2.90
C ILE A 301 -11.00 14.86 -2.00
N GLU A 302 -11.37 13.68 -2.50
CA GLU A 302 -12.11 12.68 -1.74
C GLU A 302 -11.31 12.17 -0.54
N SER A 303 -10.00 11.94 -0.74
CA SER A 303 -9.12 11.48 0.34
C SER A 303 -8.90 12.54 1.41
N GLN A 304 -8.88 13.82 1.08
CA GLN A 304 -8.68 14.89 2.07
C GLN A 304 -9.78 14.89 3.13
N ALA A 305 -11.05 14.69 2.72
CA ALA A 305 -12.16 14.60 3.66
C ALA A 305 -11.96 13.44 4.67
N LEU A 306 -11.48 12.28 4.19
CA LEU A 306 -11.16 11.15 5.07
C LEU A 306 -10.01 11.49 6.03
N LEU A 307 -8.96 12.17 5.55
CA LEU A 307 -7.82 12.56 6.38
C LEU A 307 -8.23 13.54 7.49
N ASP A 308 -9.07 14.51 7.17
CA ASP A 308 -9.59 15.49 8.13
C ASP A 308 -10.45 14.80 9.21
N GLU A 309 -11.30 13.84 8.81
CA GLU A 309 -12.09 13.03 9.75
C GLU A 309 -11.20 12.18 10.67
N ILE A 310 -10.14 11.54 10.14
CA ILE A 310 -9.19 10.77 10.97
C ILE A 310 -8.50 11.68 11.99
N GLY A 311 -8.04 12.85 11.54
CA GLY A 311 -7.38 13.84 12.40
C GLY A 311 -8.28 14.31 13.55
N ALA A 312 -9.55 14.63 13.25
CA ALA A 312 -10.52 15.03 14.27
C ALA A 312 -10.78 13.92 15.32
N HIS A 313 -10.78 12.66 14.92
CA HIS A 313 -10.88 11.54 15.85
C HIS A 313 -9.64 11.42 16.76
N GLU A 314 -8.44 11.52 16.19
CA GLU A 314 -7.20 11.45 16.97
C GLU A 314 -7.07 12.62 17.97
N GLU A 315 -7.47 13.83 17.58
CA GLU A 315 -7.48 15.00 18.48
C GLU A 315 -8.43 14.80 19.65
N LYS A 316 -9.61 14.23 19.40
CA LYS A 316 -10.58 13.93 20.45
C LYS A 316 -10.06 12.86 21.42
N GLU A 317 -9.40 11.82 20.92
CA GLU A 317 -8.81 10.76 21.73
C GLU A 317 -7.64 11.27 22.59
N ARG A 318 -6.86 12.25 22.10
CA ARG A 318 -5.79 12.89 22.89
C ARG A 318 -6.33 13.81 24.00
N ALA A 319 -7.54 14.33 23.84
CA ALA A 319 -8.15 15.25 24.80
C ALA A 319 -8.90 14.53 25.94
N SER A 320 -9.19 13.23 25.79
CA SER A 320 -9.87 12.39 26.78
C SER A 320 -8.91 11.65 27.69
#